data_AF-A0A939A9D0-F1
#
_entry.id   AF-A0A939A9D0-F1
#
_cell.length_a   1.000
_cell.length_b   1.000
_cell.length_c   1.000
_cell.angle_alpha   90.00
_cell.angle_beta   90.00
_cell.angle_gamma   90.00
#
_symmetry.space_group_name_H-M   'P 1'
#
loop_
_entity.id
_entity.type
_entity.pdbx_description
1 polymer ?
#
loop_
_entity_poly.entity_id
_entity_poly.type
_entity_poly.pdbx_seq_one_letter_code
_entity_poly.pdbx_strand_id
1 'polypeptide(L)'
;MTDTSFLGKLRALLGDPGGDVIYPCIQDLVENGLTVARFSPADPIPTRQDVTQYLASWCRHAGLSQEDCLAWLAEYSVAMLSSISRTSPSGIRGSTKSNLKHIYRADIPFICECDENPFRAHCSANCPVYADMQVKLLERKSKKPDIEHVIERPAEIFEMQKVSVRETYKEQFEAALEVIRGEMERGTERKAILDLLIERGFKTRTGKRWTYSILGNEQSRIRQGPLVESLPVRQAGSLRLERSADNMTKESKEGNP
;
A
#
# COMPACT_ATOMS: atom_id res chain seq x y z
N MET A 1 -5.95 29.01 -7.20
CA MET A 1 -5.45 27.74 -7.77
C MET A 1 -6.45 26.67 -7.35
N THR A 2 -7.25 26.18 -8.29
CA THR A 2 -8.43 25.34 -8.04
C THR A 2 -8.00 24.00 -7.45
N ASP A 3 -8.40 23.76 -6.20
CA ASP A 3 -8.30 22.47 -5.54
C ASP A 3 -9.05 21.45 -6.42
N THR A 4 -8.32 20.62 -7.14
CA THR A 4 -8.88 19.79 -8.19
C THR A 4 -9.44 18.55 -7.53
N SER A 5 -10.76 18.49 -7.38
CA SER A 5 -11.47 17.34 -6.80
C SER A 5 -11.05 16.05 -7.51
N PHE A 6 -11.10 14.91 -6.81
CA PHE A 6 -10.79 13.60 -7.40
C PHE A 6 -11.61 13.32 -8.66
N LEU A 7 -12.86 13.78 -8.68
CA LEU A 7 -13.72 13.70 -9.85
C LEU A 7 -13.22 14.58 -11.02
N GLY A 8 -12.73 15.79 -10.73
CA GLY A 8 -12.12 16.66 -11.73
C GLY A 8 -10.86 16.04 -12.35
N LYS A 9 -9.98 15.48 -11.52
CA LYS A 9 -8.80 14.72 -12.01
C LYS A 9 -9.21 13.53 -12.86
N LEU A 10 -10.24 12.80 -12.44
CA LEU A 10 -10.73 11.63 -13.16
C LEU A 10 -11.31 11.99 -14.53
N ARG A 11 -12.11 13.06 -14.61
CA ARG A 11 -12.61 13.59 -15.90
C ARG A 11 -11.46 13.99 -16.82
N ALA A 12 -10.42 14.62 -16.30
CA ALA A 12 -9.26 15.01 -17.09
C ALA A 12 -8.51 13.79 -17.68
N LEU A 13 -8.42 12.68 -16.94
CA LEU A 13 -7.80 11.45 -17.44
C LEU A 13 -8.63 10.75 -18.54
N LEU A 14 -9.94 10.90 -18.49
CA LEU A 14 -10.86 10.29 -19.46
C LEU A 14 -11.03 11.14 -20.75
N GLY A 15 -10.69 12.42 -20.70
CA GLY A 15 -10.88 13.35 -21.82
C GLY A 15 -12.36 13.63 -22.15
N ASP A 16 -12.62 14.07 -23.38
CA ASP A 16 -13.96 14.43 -23.87
C ASP A 16 -15.04 13.33 -23.73
N PRO A 17 -14.76 12.02 -23.91
CA PRO A 17 -15.76 10.97 -23.65
C PRO A 17 -16.02 10.70 -22.15
N GLY A 18 -15.30 11.37 -21.24
CA GLY A 18 -15.36 11.10 -19.80
C GLY A 18 -16.71 11.34 -19.13
N GLY A 19 -17.60 12.15 -19.75
CA GLY A 19 -18.95 12.40 -19.24
C GLY A 19 -19.85 11.16 -19.28
N ASP A 20 -19.75 10.35 -20.33
CA ASP A 20 -20.68 9.24 -20.59
C ASP A 20 -20.29 7.94 -19.86
N VAL A 21 -19.05 7.87 -19.36
CA VAL A 21 -18.50 6.68 -18.69
C VAL A 21 -18.40 6.82 -17.17
N ILE A 22 -18.56 8.02 -16.63
CA ILE A 22 -18.68 8.24 -15.18
C ILE A 22 -20.15 8.07 -14.78
N TYR A 23 -20.49 6.86 -14.35
CA TYR A 23 -21.85 6.53 -13.94
C TYR A 23 -22.22 7.19 -12.60
N PRO A 24 -23.51 7.38 -12.30
CA PRO A 24 -23.95 7.98 -11.05
C PRO A 24 -23.34 7.33 -9.79
N CYS A 25 -23.20 6.00 -9.80
CA CYS A 25 -22.61 5.26 -8.69
C CYS A 25 -21.10 5.49 -8.53
N ILE A 26 -20.40 5.77 -9.64
CA ILE A 26 -18.98 6.12 -9.63
C ILE A 26 -18.80 7.54 -9.14
N GLN A 27 -19.60 8.47 -9.65
CA GLN A 27 -19.57 9.86 -9.22
C GLN A 27 -19.80 9.97 -7.71
N ASP A 28 -20.88 9.37 -7.21
CA ASP A 28 -21.22 9.39 -5.80
C ASP A 28 -20.11 8.79 -4.93
N LEU A 29 -19.57 7.64 -5.32
CA LEU A 29 -18.48 6.99 -4.58
C LEU A 29 -17.22 7.86 -4.58
N VAL A 30 -16.85 8.49 -5.70
CA VAL A 30 -15.66 9.34 -5.82
C VAL A 30 -15.79 10.64 -5.03
N GLU A 31 -16.98 11.23 -5.00
CA GLU A 31 -17.22 12.49 -4.27
C GLU A 31 -17.35 12.26 -2.76
N ASN A 32 -18.05 11.20 -2.35
CA ASN A 32 -18.44 11.00 -0.96
C ASN A 32 -17.67 9.89 -0.23
N GLY A 33 -16.91 9.06 -0.97
CA GLY A 33 -16.28 7.87 -0.42
C GLY A 33 -17.31 6.84 0.07
N LEU A 34 -16.85 5.88 0.89
CA LEU A 34 -17.74 4.94 1.55
C LEU A 34 -18.37 5.60 2.79
N THR A 35 -19.66 5.92 2.71
CA THR A 35 -20.39 6.50 3.85
C THR A 35 -21.03 5.40 4.70
N VAL A 36 -20.53 5.17 5.91
CA VAL A 36 -21.04 4.13 6.84
C VAL A 36 -22.52 4.33 7.18
N ALA A 37 -23.01 5.57 7.22
CA ALA A 37 -24.42 5.87 7.51
C ALA A 37 -25.42 5.32 6.47
N ARG A 38 -24.94 4.83 5.31
CA ARG A 38 -25.78 4.18 4.30
C ARG A 38 -26.15 2.74 4.67
N PHE A 39 -25.44 2.15 5.63
CA PHE A 39 -25.58 0.76 6.00
C PHE A 39 -26.41 0.63 7.28
N SER A 40 -27.32 -0.34 7.29
CA SER A 40 -28.01 -0.74 8.52
C SER A 40 -27.01 -1.41 9.47
N PRO A 41 -27.23 -1.40 10.80
CA PRO A 41 -26.33 -2.05 11.74
C PRO A 41 -26.10 -3.56 11.50
N ALA A 42 -27.05 -4.22 10.82
CA ALA A 42 -26.96 -5.63 10.45
C ALA A 42 -26.24 -5.88 9.11
N ASP A 43 -25.97 -4.83 8.33
CA ASP A 43 -25.34 -4.99 7.03
C ASP A 43 -23.82 -5.14 7.17
N PRO A 44 -23.18 -6.04 6.40
CA PRO A 44 -21.73 -6.07 6.31
C PRO A 44 -21.22 -4.80 5.61
N ILE A 45 -20.34 -4.05 6.29
CA ILE A 45 -19.72 -2.85 5.73
C ILE A 45 -18.59 -3.27 4.77
N PRO A 46 -18.59 -2.80 3.51
CA PRO A 46 -17.50 -3.08 2.57
C PRO A 46 -16.15 -2.58 3.07
N THR A 47 -15.11 -3.33 2.76
CA THR A 47 -13.74 -2.96 3.09
C THR A 47 -13.18 -1.95 2.10
N ARG A 48 -12.10 -1.26 2.50
CA ARG A 48 -11.28 -0.45 1.59
C ARG A 48 -10.82 -1.22 0.35
N GLN A 49 -10.56 -2.52 0.48
CA GLN A 49 -10.13 -3.35 -0.64
C GLN A 49 -11.28 -3.55 -1.65
N ASP A 50 -12.50 -3.76 -1.18
CA ASP A 50 -13.68 -3.91 -2.05
C ASP A 50 -13.88 -2.64 -2.89
N VAL A 51 -13.81 -1.47 -2.25
CA VAL A 51 -13.91 -0.17 -2.95
C VAL A 51 -12.78 -0.01 -3.98
N THR A 52 -11.56 -0.36 -3.62
CA THR A 52 -10.40 -0.26 -4.53
C THR A 52 -10.55 -1.17 -5.74
N GLN A 53 -11.02 -2.41 -5.54
CA GLN A 53 -11.21 -3.36 -6.64
C GLN A 53 -12.35 -2.93 -7.56
N TYR A 54 -13.44 -2.41 -6.99
CA TYR A 54 -14.56 -1.88 -7.74
C TYR A 54 -14.18 -0.68 -8.62
N LEU A 55 -13.47 0.30 -8.07
CA LEU A 55 -13.01 1.46 -8.84
C LEU A 55 -11.96 1.06 -9.88
N ALA A 56 -11.09 0.11 -9.58
CA ALA A 56 -10.08 -0.37 -10.52
C ALA A 56 -10.70 -1.13 -11.71
N SER A 57 -11.70 -1.98 -11.47
CA SER A 57 -12.42 -2.67 -12.55
C SER A 57 -13.23 -1.69 -13.40
N TRP A 58 -13.86 -0.68 -12.77
CA TRP A 58 -14.49 0.41 -13.51
C TRP A 58 -13.49 1.21 -14.34
N CYS A 59 -12.33 1.61 -13.80
CA CYS A 59 -11.33 2.35 -14.56
C CYS A 59 -10.89 1.60 -15.82
N ARG A 60 -10.71 0.29 -15.72
CA ARG A 60 -10.38 -0.54 -16.90
C ARG A 60 -11.54 -0.56 -17.90
N HIS A 61 -12.76 -0.75 -17.42
CA HIS A 61 -13.98 -0.72 -18.24
C HIS A 61 -14.16 0.64 -18.95
N ALA A 62 -13.80 1.74 -18.29
CA ALA A 62 -13.82 3.09 -18.84
C ALA A 62 -12.62 3.38 -19.79
N GLY A 63 -11.72 2.41 -19.99
CA GLY A 63 -10.61 2.52 -20.93
C GLY A 63 -9.37 3.23 -20.40
N LEU A 64 -9.27 3.51 -19.08
CA LEU A 64 -8.03 4.06 -18.52
C LEU A 64 -6.88 3.05 -18.65
N SER A 65 -5.69 3.57 -18.88
CA SER A 65 -4.48 2.77 -18.76
C SER A 65 -4.25 2.33 -17.30
N GLN A 66 -3.54 1.23 -17.11
CA GLN A 66 -3.18 0.77 -15.77
C GLN A 66 -2.35 1.82 -15.02
N GLU A 67 -1.54 2.60 -15.73
CA GLU A 67 -0.68 3.63 -15.15
C GLU A 67 -1.49 4.83 -14.66
N ASP A 68 -2.41 5.34 -15.48
CA ASP A 68 -3.28 6.47 -15.13
C ASP A 68 -4.23 6.09 -13.98
N CYS A 69 -4.80 4.89 -14.07
CA CYS A 69 -5.62 4.33 -13.00
C CYS A 69 -4.84 4.22 -11.69
N LEU A 70 -3.57 3.79 -11.74
CA LEU A 70 -2.73 3.68 -10.54
C LEU A 70 -2.42 5.04 -9.94
N ALA A 71 -2.02 6.01 -10.77
CA ALA A 71 -1.70 7.36 -10.31
C ALA A 71 -2.89 7.98 -9.58
N TRP A 72 -4.08 7.92 -10.20
CA TRP A 72 -5.30 8.46 -9.62
C TRP A 72 -5.79 7.67 -8.39
N LEU A 73 -5.94 6.34 -8.52
CA LEU A 73 -6.57 5.53 -7.48
C LEU A 73 -5.69 5.40 -6.23
N ALA A 74 -4.36 5.46 -6.38
CA ALA A 74 -3.46 5.45 -5.24
C ALA A 74 -3.61 6.70 -4.37
N GLU A 75 -3.74 7.87 -4.99
CA GLU A 75 -4.03 9.13 -4.26
C GLU A 75 -5.41 9.07 -3.60
N TYR A 76 -6.43 8.70 -4.39
CA TYR A 76 -7.81 8.58 -3.92
C TYR A 76 -7.94 7.61 -2.74
N SER A 77 -7.32 6.43 -2.81
CA SER A 77 -7.41 5.41 -1.77
C SER A 77 -6.82 5.89 -0.44
N VAL A 78 -5.73 6.66 -0.49
CA VAL A 78 -5.11 7.23 0.71
C VAL A 78 -5.99 8.34 1.29
N ALA A 79 -6.48 9.25 0.44
CA ALA A 79 -7.27 10.39 0.91
C ALA A 79 -8.65 9.99 1.41
N MET A 80 -9.39 9.17 0.65
CA MET A 80 -10.81 8.90 0.89
C MET A 80 -11.06 7.61 1.67
N LEU A 81 -10.15 6.64 1.60
CA LEU A 81 -10.38 5.30 2.17
C LEU A 81 -9.46 4.96 3.35
N SER A 82 -8.56 5.86 3.76
CA SER A 82 -7.68 5.62 4.91
C SER A 82 -8.46 5.55 6.23
N SER A 83 -9.54 6.31 6.38
CA SER A 83 -10.40 6.33 7.57
C SER A 83 -11.04 4.98 7.88
N ILE A 84 -11.27 4.16 6.86
CA ILE A 84 -11.86 2.81 6.96
C ILE A 84 -10.80 1.69 6.86
N SER A 85 -9.52 2.02 7.04
CA SER A 85 -8.40 1.10 6.87
C SER A 85 -7.42 1.19 8.04
N ARG A 86 -6.99 0.03 8.55
CA ARG A 86 -5.90 -0.08 9.55
C ARG A 86 -4.50 -0.01 8.93
N THR A 87 -4.41 -0.02 7.61
CA THR A 87 -3.14 -0.04 6.87
C THR A 87 -2.57 1.37 6.71
N SER A 88 -1.26 1.52 6.88
CA SER A 88 -0.56 2.79 6.66
C SER A 88 -0.71 3.30 5.21
N PRO A 89 -0.56 4.61 4.94
CA PRO A 89 -0.67 5.16 3.59
C PRO A 89 0.23 4.48 2.56
N SER A 90 1.46 4.12 2.94
CA SER A 90 2.37 3.39 2.05
C SER A 90 1.91 1.96 1.78
N GLY A 91 1.33 1.30 2.78
CA GLY A 91 0.72 -0.02 2.59
C GLY A 91 -0.53 0.03 1.72
N ILE A 92 -1.35 1.08 1.83
CA ILE A 92 -2.50 1.32 0.93
C ILE A 92 -2.01 1.43 -0.51
N ARG A 93 -1.03 2.31 -0.80
CA ARG A 93 -0.46 2.46 -2.15
C ARG A 93 0.09 1.14 -2.70
N GLY A 94 0.82 0.37 -1.88
CA GLY A 94 1.36 -0.93 -2.28
C GLY A 94 0.26 -1.95 -2.60
N SER A 95 -0.78 -2.01 -1.77
CA SER A 95 -1.93 -2.89 -1.97
C SER A 95 -2.75 -2.51 -3.21
N THR A 96 -3.00 -1.21 -3.43
CA THR A 96 -3.67 -0.70 -4.65
C THR A 96 -2.90 -1.11 -5.91
N LYS A 97 -1.57 -0.94 -5.92
CA LYS A 97 -0.72 -1.37 -7.04
C LYS A 97 -0.87 -2.86 -7.36
N SER A 98 -0.86 -3.72 -6.34
CA SER A 98 -1.02 -5.17 -6.52
C SER A 98 -2.41 -5.54 -7.04
N ASN A 99 -3.47 -4.91 -6.53
CA ASN A 99 -4.84 -5.13 -6.99
C ASN A 99 -5.01 -4.73 -8.46
N LEU A 100 -4.52 -3.56 -8.85
CA LEU A 100 -4.59 -3.10 -10.24
C LEU A 100 -3.91 -4.07 -11.19
N LYS A 101 -2.69 -4.51 -10.84
CA LYS A 101 -1.97 -5.48 -11.67
C LYS A 101 -2.77 -6.75 -11.91
N HIS A 102 -3.47 -7.26 -10.89
CA HIS A 102 -4.32 -8.43 -11.05
C HIS A 102 -5.55 -8.14 -11.94
N ILE A 103 -6.29 -7.07 -11.65
CA ILE A 103 -7.51 -6.70 -12.36
C ILE A 103 -7.27 -6.45 -13.84
N TYR A 104 -6.18 -5.76 -14.19
CA TYR A 104 -5.82 -5.48 -15.58
C TYR A 104 -5.29 -6.73 -16.29
N ARG A 105 -4.46 -7.54 -15.62
CA ARG A 105 -3.92 -8.77 -16.23
C ARG A 105 -4.97 -9.85 -16.46
N ALA A 106 -5.90 -10.00 -15.53
CA ALA A 106 -6.92 -11.05 -15.57
C ALA A 106 -8.22 -10.59 -16.26
N ASP A 107 -8.26 -9.35 -16.76
CA ASP A 107 -9.42 -8.76 -17.43
C ASP A 107 -10.73 -8.92 -16.64
N ILE A 108 -10.68 -8.67 -15.33
CA ILE A 108 -11.81 -8.88 -14.41
C ILE A 108 -12.99 -7.96 -14.76
N PRO A 109 -14.14 -8.44 -15.27
CA PRO A 109 -15.18 -7.57 -15.79
C PRO A 109 -15.73 -6.60 -14.75
N PHE A 110 -16.05 -5.38 -15.16
CA PHE A 110 -16.79 -4.44 -14.32
C PHE A 110 -18.28 -4.81 -14.31
N ILE A 111 -18.83 -4.94 -13.11
CA ILE A 111 -20.25 -5.16 -12.84
C ILE A 111 -20.62 -4.23 -11.67
N CYS A 112 -21.48 -3.25 -11.92
CA CYS A 112 -21.85 -2.27 -10.88
C CYS A 112 -22.88 -2.79 -9.88
N GLU A 113 -23.53 -3.91 -10.20
CA GLU A 113 -24.63 -4.53 -9.44
C GLU A 113 -25.89 -3.65 -9.33
N CYS A 114 -25.99 -2.57 -10.11
CA CYS A 114 -27.15 -1.68 -10.21
C CYS A 114 -27.68 -1.25 -8.82
N ASP A 115 -28.97 -1.46 -8.53
CA ASP A 115 -29.59 -1.13 -7.24
C ASP A 115 -29.10 -2.04 -6.10
N GLU A 116 -28.49 -3.19 -6.42
CA GLU A 116 -27.83 -4.10 -5.48
C GLU A 116 -26.36 -3.73 -5.26
N ASN A 117 -25.92 -2.52 -5.67
CA ASN A 117 -24.54 -2.08 -5.50
C ASN A 117 -24.05 -2.27 -4.05
N PRO A 118 -22.92 -2.96 -3.81
CA PRO A 118 -22.48 -3.32 -2.46
C PRO A 118 -22.07 -2.11 -1.62
N PHE A 119 -21.80 -0.95 -2.24
CA PHE A 119 -21.45 0.29 -1.56
C PHE A 119 -22.67 1.18 -1.29
N ARG A 120 -23.87 0.73 -1.70
CA ARG A 120 -25.11 1.51 -1.66
C ARG A 120 -24.90 2.90 -2.29
N ALA A 121 -24.11 2.94 -3.36
CA ALA A 121 -23.88 4.15 -4.12
C ALA A 121 -25.12 4.51 -4.95
N HIS A 122 -25.30 5.80 -5.23
CA HIS A 122 -26.45 6.27 -5.99
C HIS A 122 -26.53 5.57 -7.36
N CYS A 123 -27.65 4.90 -7.63
CA CYS A 123 -27.93 4.27 -8.92
C CYS A 123 -29.14 4.93 -9.58
N SER A 124 -29.22 4.83 -10.91
CA SER A 124 -30.34 5.37 -11.68
C SER A 124 -30.63 4.46 -12.87
N ALA A 125 -31.91 4.17 -13.10
CA ALA A 125 -32.39 3.44 -14.28
C ALA A 125 -32.09 4.18 -15.60
N ASN A 126 -31.84 5.49 -15.55
CA ASN A 126 -31.44 6.30 -16.70
C ASN A 126 -29.92 6.26 -16.97
N CYS A 127 -29.16 5.46 -16.21
CA CYS A 127 -27.73 5.30 -16.46
C CYS A 127 -27.51 4.58 -17.81
N PRO A 128 -26.59 5.05 -18.68
CA PRO A 128 -26.42 4.54 -20.04
C PRO A 128 -26.05 3.05 -20.10
N VAL A 129 -25.46 2.50 -19.03
CA VAL A 129 -25.09 1.08 -18.94
C VAL A 129 -26.02 0.25 -18.06
N TYR A 130 -27.13 0.82 -17.58
CA TYR A 130 -27.98 0.16 -16.59
C TYR A 130 -28.54 -1.18 -17.12
N ALA A 131 -29.06 -1.19 -18.36
CA ALA A 131 -29.57 -2.40 -18.99
C ALA A 131 -28.47 -3.47 -19.16
N ASP A 132 -27.29 -3.08 -19.66
CA ASP A 132 -26.15 -3.99 -19.84
C ASP A 132 -25.67 -4.57 -18.51
N MET A 133 -25.66 -3.76 -17.44
CA MET A 133 -25.25 -4.21 -16.11
C MET A 133 -26.28 -5.15 -15.48
N GLN A 134 -27.57 -4.96 -15.74
CA GLN A 134 -28.60 -5.94 -15.35
C GLN A 134 -28.40 -7.28 -16.05
N VAL A 135 -28.11 -7.29 -17.36
CA VAL A 135 -27.83 -8.53 -18.09
C VAL A 135 -26.61 -9.24 -17.51
N LYS A 136 -25.50 -8.54 -17.30
CA LYS A 136 -24.29 -9.10 -16.66
C LYS A 136 -24.56 -9.66 -15.26
N LEU A 137 -25.43 -9.00 -14.48
CA LEU A 137 -25.82 -9.46 -13.16
C LEU A 137 -26.64 -10.76 -13.24
N LEU A 138 -27.59 -10.86 -14.17
CA LEU A 138 -28.37 -12.07 -14.42
C LEU A 138 -27.50 -13.22 -14.92
N GLU A 139 -26.59 -12.96 -15.85
CA GLU A 139 -25.62 -13.95 -16.32
C GLU A 139 -24.78 -14.50 -15.16
N ARG A 140 -24.28 -13.62 -14.28
CA ARG A 140 -23.53 -14.02 -13.09
C ARG A 140 -24.37 -14.86 -12.12
N LYS A 141 -25.66 -14.53 -11.93
CA LYS A 141 -26.59 -15.30 -11.07
C LYS A 141 -26.98 -16.64 -11.71
N SER A 142 -27.05 -16.71 -13.03
CA SER A 142 -27.48 -17.90 -13.80
C SER A 142 -26.38 -18.93 -14.02
N LYS A 143 -25.11 -18.50 -14.03
CA LYS A 143 -23.97 -19.40 -13.92
C LYS A 143 -24.03 -20.04 -12.53
N LYS A 144 -24.55 -21.28 -12.45
CA LYS A 144 -24.30 -22.19 -11.31
C LYS A 144 -22.80 -22.14 -10.98
N PRO A 145 -22.38 -22.36 -9.71
CA PRO A 145 -20.97 -22.32 -9.34
C PRO A 145 -20.25 -23.50 -10.01
N ASP A 146 -19.92 -23.34 -11.28
CA ASP A 146 -19.21 -24.31 -12.08
C ASP A 146 -17.74 -24.06 -11.79
N ILE A 147 -17.25 -24.81 -10.80
CA ILE A 147 -15.94 -24.68 -10.18
C ILE A 147 -15.84 -23.35 -9.41
N GLU A 148 -15.48 -23.48 -8.15
CA GLU A 148 -14.90 -22.45 -7.30
C GLU A 148 -13.86 -21.59 -8.06
N HIS A 149 -14.30 -20.60 -8.83
CA HIS A 149 -13.81 -19.25 -8.65
C HIS A 149 -14.68 -18.65 -7.56
N VAL A 150 -14.51 -19.20 -6.35
CA VAL A 150 -14.55 -18.35 -5.17
C VAL A 150 -13.52 -17.28 -5.50
N ILE A 151 -13.96 -16.11 -5.96
CA ILE A 151 -13.46 -14.93 -5.29
C ILE A 151 -13.88 -15.20 -3.86
N GLU A 152 -13.00 -15.82 -3.08
CA GLU A 152 -13.08 -15.81 -1.64
C GLU A 152 -13.22 -14.33 -1.33
N ARG A 153 -14.46 -13.87 -1.22
CA ARG A 153 -14.80 -12.87 -0.24
C ARG A 153 -14.25 -13.52 1.03
N PRO A 154 -13.23 -12.95 1.68
CA PRO A 154 -12.91 -13.33 3.04
C PRO A 154 -14.12 -12.87 3.85
N ALA A 155 -15.19 -13.66 3.81
CA ALA A 155 -16.28 -13.60 4.74
C ALA A 155 -15.62 -14.01 6.05
N GLU A 156 -15.51 -13.01 6.89
CA GLU A 156 -14.87 -13.08 8.19
C GLU A 156 -13.36 -13.28 8.15
N ILE A 157 -12.74 -12.57 9.07
CA ILE A 157 -11.43 -12.84 9.61
C ILE A 157 -11.56 -14.22 10.28
N PHE A 158 -11.60 -15.30 9.50
CA PHE A 158 -10.88 -16.47 9.93
C PHE A 158 -9.43 -16.03 9.87
N GLU A 159 -8.85 -15.83 11.05
CA GLU A 159 -7.42 -15.89 11.27
C GLU A 159 -6.90 -17.27 10.81
N MET A 160 -7.03 -17.60 9.52
CA MET A 160 -5.89 -18.18 8.87
C MET A 160 -4.84 -17.09 8.97
N GLN A 161 -4.02 -17.21 10.00
CA GLN A 161 -2.64 -16.79 9.96
C GLN A 161 -2.13 -17.21 8.58
N LYS A 162 -2.23 -16.32 7.59
CA LYS A 162 -1.21 -16.19 6.57
C LYS A 162 -0.02 -15.82 7.41
N VAL A 163 0.64 -16.87 7.93
CA VAL A 163 1.96 -16.81 8.52
C VAL A 163 2.71 -16.02 7.48
N SER A 164 2.89 -14.73 7.76
CA SER A 164 3.50 -13.81 6.81
C SER A 164 4.81 -14.47 6.42
N VAL A 165 5.31 -14.27 5.20
CA VAL A 165 6.64 -14.81 4.85
C VAL A 165 7.67 -14.49 5.95
N ARG A 166 7.46 -13.38 6.66
CA ARG A 166 8.16 -12.99 7.88
C ARG A 166 7.95 -13.93 9.07
N GLU A 167 6.74 -14.40 9.38
CA GLU A 167 6.47 -15.42 10.40
C GLU A 167 6.91 -16.83 9.96
N THR A 168 6.84 -17.19 8.68
CA THR A 168 7.23 -18.52 8.18
C THR A 168 8.73 -18.76 8.34
N TYR A 169 9.51 -17.71 8.13
CA TYR A 169 10.96 -17.72 8.30
C TYR A 169 11.40 -17.05 9.61
N LYS A 170 10.47 -16.72 10.53
CA LYS A 170 10.82 -16.04 11.79
C LYS A 170 11.73 -16.89 12.65
N GLU A 171 11.32 -18.13 12.91
CA GLU A 171 12.10 -19.07 13.73
C GLU A 171 13.44 -19.41 13.07
N GLN A 172 13.45 -19.62 11.75
CA GLN A 172 14.70 -19.84 11.01
C GLN A 172 15.63 -18.63 11.04
N PHE A 173 15.07 -17.42 10.96
CA PHE A 173 15.83 -16.19 11.03
C PHE A 173 16.35 -15.92 12.44
N GLU A 174 15.55 -16.15 13.48
CA GLU A 174 15.96 -16.03 14.88
C GLU A 174 17.06 -17.04 15.22
N ALA A 175 16.92 -18.29 14.80
CA ALA A 175 17.96 -19.31 14.91
C ALA A 175 19.24 -18.92 14.15
N ALA A 176 19.11 -18.34 12.95
CA ALA A 176 20.25 -17.80 12.21
C ALA A 176 20.92 -16.65 12.96
N LEU A 177 20.17 -15.76 13.63
CA LEU A 177 20.72 -14.68 14.44
C LEU A 177 21.46 -15.20 15.68
N GLU A 178 20.98 -16.27 16.33
CA GLU A 178 21.73 -16.92 17.42
C GLU A 178 23.03 -17.54 16.94
N VAL A 179 23.02 -18.19 15.78
CA VAL A 179 24.24 -18.71 15.15
C VAL A 179 25.21 -17.57 14.81
N ILE A 180 24.71 -16.47 14.22
CA ILE A 180 25.54 -15.29 13.94
C ILE A 180 26.15 -14.73 15.24
N ARG A 181 25.36 -14.61 16.31
CA ARG A 181 25.85 -14.14 17.63
C ARG A 181 26.96 -15.05 18.17
N GLY A 182 26.70 -16.36 18.25
CA GLY A 182 27.69 -17.31 18.77
C GLY A 182 28.98 -17.34 17.95
N GLU A 183 28.89 -17.27 16.62
CA GLU A 183 30.08 -17.22 15.77
C GLU A 183 30.82 -15.88 15.83
N MET A 184 30.10 -14.77 16.07
CA MET A 184 30.72 -13.46 16.32
C MET A 184 31.48 -13.44 17.65
N GLU A 185 30.93 -14.05 18.71
CA GLU A 185 31.60 -14.18 20.00
C GLU A 185 32.87 -15.05 19.92
N ARG A 186 32.85 -16.06 19.05
CA ARG A 186 34.00 -16.92 18.74
C ARG A 186 35.04 -16.26 17.83
N GLY A 187 34.77 -15.07 17.31
CA GLY A 187 35.67 -14.35 16.40
C GLY A 187 35.74 -14.92 14.98
N THR A 188 34.76 -15.72 14.57
CA THR A 188 34.72 -16.35 13.25
C THR A 188 34.64 -15.30 12.13
N GLU A 189 35.39 -15.50 11.05
CA GLU A 189 35.38 -14.59 9.91
C GLU A 189 34.00 -14.53 9.23
N ARG A 190 33.61 -13.34 8.77
CA ARG A 190 32.30 -13.08 8.13
C ARG A 190 31.99 -14.02 6.96
N LYS A 191 33.02 -14.43 6.20
CA LYS A 191 32.87 -15.37 5.08
C LYS A 191 32.41 -16.75 5.57
N ALA A 192 33.08 -17.27 6.60
CA ALA A 192 32.75 -18.56 7.20
C ALA A 192 31.35 -18.56 7.85
N ILE A 193 30.93 -17.43 8.45
CA ILE A 193 29.56 -17.27 8.96
C ILE A 193 28.54 -17.33 7.81
N LEU A 194 28.82 -16.67 6.67
CA LEU A 194 27.93 -16.70 5.51
C LEU A 194 27.82 -18.10 4.91
N ASP A 195 28.94 -18.80 4.76
CA ASP A 195 28.97 -20.16 4.21
C ASP A 195 28.19 -21.12 5.12
N LEU A 196 28.35 -21.01 6.44
CA LEU A 196 27.62 -21.79 7.43
C LEU A 196 26.11 -21.51 7.41
N LEU A 197 25.69 -20.27 7.17
CA LEU A 197 24.29 -19.90 7.03
C LEU A 197 23.66 -20.48 5.76
N ILE A 198 24.42 -20.54 4.66
CA ILE A 198 23.98 -21.11 3.39
C ILE A 198 23.92 -22.64 3.48
N GLU A 199 24.95 -23.27 4.05
CA GLU A 199 25.05 -24.72 4.22
C GLU A 199 23.92 -25.27 5.11
N ARG A 200 23.62 -24.58 6.21
CA ARG A 200 22.49 -24.92 7.09
C ARG A 200 21.12 -24.54 6.51
N GLY A 201 21.07 -23.98 5.31
CA GLY A 201 19.83 -23.67 4.60
C GLY A 201 19.03 -22.51 5.18
N PHE A 202 19.61 -21.70 6.09
CA PHE A 202 18.90 -20.61 6.74
C PHE A 202 18.40 -19.57 5.72
N LYS A 203 17.22 -19.01 6.02
CA LYS A 203 16.61 -17.95 5.23
C LYS A 203 16.56 -16.65 6.00
N THR A 204 16.63 -15.54 5.27
CA THR A 204 16.46 -14.19 5.85
C THR A 204 15.00 -13.95 6.24
N ARG A 205 14.72 -12.86 6.96
CA ARG A 205 13.36 -12.39 7.35
C ARG A 205 12.32 -12.33 6.22
N THR A 206 12.74 -12.39 4.95
CA THR A 206 11.88 -12.36 3.77
C THR A 206 11.97 -13.63 2.90
N GLY A 207 12.59 -14.70 3.42
CA GLY A 207 12.78 -15.96 2.68
C GLY A 207 13.94 -15.97 1.67
N LYS A 208 14.68 -14.86 1.55
CA LYS A 208 15.82 -14.75 0.61
C LYS A 208 17.07 -15.45 1.15
N ARG A 209 17.97 -15.82 0.23
CA ARG A 209 19.33 -16.29 0.57
C ARG A 209 20.14 -15.21 1.28
N TRP A 210 21.00 -15.63 2.19
CA TRP A 210 21.97 -14.76 2.84
C TRP A 210 22.99 -14.23 1.84
N THR A 211 23.37 -12.96 1.99
CA THR A 211 24.42 -12.30 1.21
C THR A 211 25.30 -11.51 2.16
N TYR A 212 26.49 -11.12 1.69
CA TYR A 212 27.45 -10.34 2.47
C TYR A 212 26.87 -9.04 3.04
N SER A 213 26.04 -8.34 2.24
CA SER A 213 25.41 -7.09 2.65
C SER A 213 24.34 -7.29 3.71
N ILE A 214 23.52 -8.35 3.58
CA ILE A 214 22.49 -8.69 4.57
C ILE A 214 23.14 -9.09 5.89
N LEU A 215 24.16 -9.96 5.84
CA LEU A 215 24.91 -10.37 7.03
C LEU A 215 25.56 -9.16 7.70
N GLY A 216 26.20 -8.26 6.93
CA GLY A 216 26.80 -7.04 7.47
C GLY A 216 25.80 -6.14 8.20
N ASN A 217 24.61 -5.93 7.63
CA ASN A 217 23.57 -5.12 8.24
C ASN A 217 23.05 -5.74 9.55
N GLU A 218 22.85 -7.06 9.59
CA GLU A 218 22.39 -7.73 10.82
C GLU A 218 23.48 -7.77 11.89
N GLN A 219 24.76 -7.97 11.53
CA GLN A 219 25.87 -7.88 12.48
C GLN A 219 25.96 -6.49 13.13
N SER A 220 25.76 -5.43 12.34
CA SER A 220 25.71 -4.06 12.86
C SER A 220 24.52 -3.85 13.82
N ARG A 221 23.36 -4.44 13.52
CA ARG A 221 22.16 -4.38 14.37
C ARG A 221 22.34 -5.14 15.68
N ILE A 222 22.95 -6.33 15.64
CA ILE A 222 23.25 -7.14 16.84
C ILE A 222 24.20 -6.38 17.77
N ARG A 223 25.25 -5.75 17.22
CA ARG A 223 26.21 -4.95 18.00
C ARG A 223 25.58 -3.72 18.65
N GLN A 224 24.46 -3.22 18.12
CA GLN A 224 23.75 -2.04 18.61
C GLN A 224 22.68 -2.36 19.67
N GLY A 225 22.40 -3.64 19.97
CA GLY A 225 21.35 -4.04 20.92
C GLY A 225 19.93 -3.75 20.41
N PRO A 226 18.86 -4.18 21.12
CA PRO A 226 17.48 -3.95 20.69
C PRO A 226 17.12 -2.47 20.85
N LEU A 227 17.33 -1.70 19.79
CA LEU A 227 16.69 -0.40 19.64
C LEU A 227 15.23 -0.64 19.27
N VAL A 228 14.34 -0.27 20.21
CA VAL A 228 12.94 0.06 19.94
C VAL A 228 12.86 0.78 18.60
N GLU A 229 11.97 0.26 17.75
CA GLU A 229 11.69 0.70 16.39
C GLU A 229 11.46 2.22 16.36
N SER A 230 12.53 2.98 16.15
CA SER A 230 12.51 4.41 15.93
C SER A 230 12.65 4.62 14.42
N LEU A 231 11.57 5.18 13.88
CA LEU A 231 11.44 5.67 12.51
C LEU A 231 12.66 6.52 12.11
N PRO A 232 13.09 6.48 10.83
CA PRO A 232 14.20 7.32 10.40
C PRO A 232 13.77 8.79 10.38
N VAL A 233 14.19 9.54 11.40
CA VAL A 233 14.28 11.00 11.37
C VAL A 233 15.36 11.36 10.36
N ARG A 234 14.94 11.99 9.26
CA ARG A 234 15.85 12.66 8.33
C ARG A 234 16.49 13.85 9.05
N GLN A 235 17.76 13.73 9.43
CA GLN A 235 18.58 14.88 9.77
C GLN A 235 18.92 15.64 8.48
N ALA A 236 18.50 16.89 8.43
CA ALA A 236 19.06 17.92 7.57
C ALA A 236 19.46 19.10 8.48
N GLY A 237 20.66 19.64 8.25
CA GLY A 237 21.00 20.99 8.67
C GLY A 237 21.77 21.11 9.98
N SER A 238 23.09 21.08 9.86
CA SER A 238 24.05 21.57 10.85
C SER A 238 23.75 23.02 11.23
N LEU A 239 23.41 23.25 12.50
CA LEU A 239 23.45 24.56 13.14
C LEU A 239 24.84 24.73 13.78
N ARG A 240 25.60 25.68 13.25
CA ARG A 240 26.91 26.12 13.75
C ARG A 240 26.67 27.35 14.64
N LEU A 241 26.88 27.23 15.95
CA LEU A 241 26.95 28.38 16.87
C LEU A 241 27.49 27.95 18.24
N GLU A 242 28.75 28.28 18.54
CA GLU A 242 29.28 28.64 19.87
C GLU A 242 30.41 29.67 19.61
N ARG A 243 30.21 30.97 19.87
CA ARG A 243 30.47 31.74 21.12
C ARG A 243 31.96 31.71 21.53
N SER A 244 32.73 32.79 21.31
CA SER A 244 32.88 34.03 22.12
C SER A 244 33.77 33.88 23.36
N ALA A 245 34.92 34.57 23.37
CA ALA A 245 35.26 35.61 24.34
C ALA A 245 36.73 36.06 24.20
N ASP A 246 36.91 37.38 24.05
CA ASP A 246 37.91 38.29 24.64
C ASP A 246 39.27 37.75 25.10
N ASN A 247 40.37 38.35 24.61
CA ASN A 247 41.11 39.32 25.42
C ASN A 247 42.14 40.15 24.63
N MET A 248 42.35 41.36 25.14
CA MET A 248 43.30 42.40 24.74
C MET A 248 44.76 41.93 24.66
N THR A 249 45.58 42.59 23.83
CA THR A 249 46.70 43.49 24.24
C THR A 249 47.43 44.05 23.01
N LYS A 250 47.54 45.40 22.94
CA LYS A 250 48.61 46.32 22.46
C LYS A 250 49.55 45.85 21.33
N GLU A 251 50.08 46.64 20.40
CA GLU A 251 50.50 48.05 20.26
C GLU A 251 51.03 48.08 18.79
N SER A 252 50.86 49.07 17.91
CA SER A 252 51.55 50.36 17.86
C SER A 252 51.64 50.81 16.38
N LYS A 253 51.57 52.15 16.18
CA LYS A 253 52.17 52.98 15.11
C LYS A 253 51.55 53.06 13.70
N GLU A 254 50.99 54.23 13.41
CA GLU A 254 51.40 55.27 12.40
C GLU A 254 50.15 56.15 12.12
N GLY A 255 50.04 57.41 12.58
CA GLY A 255 50.67 58.62 12.05
C GLY A 255 49.88 59.14 10.83
N ASN A 256 49.04 60.19 10.90
CA ASN A 256 49.35 61.63 10.74
C ASN A 256 48.14 62.28 10.01
N PRO A 257 47.92 63.61 9.91
CA PRO A 257 48.19 64.75 10.80
C PRO A 257 46.93 65.28 11.54
#